data_AF-A0A6J1CDU2-F1
#
_entry.id   AF-A0A6J1CDU2-F1
#
_cell.length_a   1.000
_cell.length_b   1.000
_cell.length_c   1.000
_cell.angle_alpha   90.00
_cell.angle_beta   90.00
_cell.angle_gamma   90.00
#
_symmetry.space_group_name_H-M   'P 1'
#
loop_
_entity.id
_entity.type
_entity.pdbx_description
1 polymer ?
#
loop_
_entity_poly.entity_id
_entity_poly.type
_entity_poly.pdbx_seq_one_letter_code
_entity_poly.pdbx_strand_id
1 'polypeptide(L)'
;MREWKILERNLPESIFVRTYEERIDLLRAAIVGPAGTPYHDGLFFFDLAFSSDYPITPPMVYYHSYGLRLNPNLYDDGYVCLSLINTWDGKEEERWNPAISTVLQILISIQALVLNEKPYFNEPELEEAAEAEIYSDAYNKEAYLFCCKMMMRSIQNPPKNFEEFVSDYFRQRGEGILAACEAYSDGRVRVGRFNETEYCESESDYCRGRTRSSPLHVSAIFKALMEKTYRDLDAAFANNSAALICTSNSNRVRNEH
;
A
#
# COMPACT_ATOMS: atom_id res chain seq x y z
N MET A 1 -24.87 1.95 13.33
CA MET A 1 -24.04 3.17 13.44
C MET A 1 -24.06 3.91 12.10
N ARG A 2 -24.04 5.25 12.07
CA ARG A 2 -24.01 6.05 10.82
C ARG A 2 -22.82 5.66 9.93
N GLU A 3 -21.67 5.42 10.56
CA GLU A 3 -20.42 5.05 9.91
C GLU A 3 -20.52 3.82 9.02
N TRP A 4 -21.14 2.74 9.53
CA TRP A 4 -21.26 1.48 8.80
C TRP A 4 -22.03 1.62 7.49
N LYS A 5 -23.09 2.43 7.48
CA LYS A 5 -23.86 2.70 6.26
C LYS A 5 -23.08 3.53 5.25
N ILE A 6 -22.17 4.39 5.71
CA ILE A 6 -21.31 5.20 4.83
C ILE A 6 -20.26 4.28 4.20
N LEU A 7 -19.58 3.47 5.00
CA LEU A 7 -18.55 2.55 4.52
C LEU A 7 -19.13 1.49 3.56
N GLU A 8 -20.25 0.86 3.92
CA GLU A 8 -20.91 -0.16 3.08
C GLU A 8 -21.28 0.35 1.67
N ARG A 9 -21.57 1.65 1.53
CA ARG A 9 -22.09 2.22 0.28
C ARG A 9 -21.07 3.00 -0.54
N ASN A 10 -20.01 3.51 0.09
CA ASN A 10 -19.14 4.52 -0.52
C ASN A 10 -17.65 4.17 -0.45
N LEU A 11 -17.28 2.97 0.00
CA LEU A 11 -15.89 2.53 -0.02
C LEU A 11 -15.40 2.40 -1.48
N PRO A 12 -14.25 3.01 -1.84
CA PRO A 12 -13.57 2.71 -3.09
C PRO A 12 -13.19 1.23 -3.16
N GLU A 13 -13.15 0.66 -4.38
CA GLU A 13 -12.77 -0.75 -4.59
C GLU A 13 -11.38 -1.11 -4.07
N SER A 14 -10.51 -0.12 -3.93
CA SER A 14 -9.15 -0.25 -3.38
C SER A 14 -9.07 -0.20 -1.85
N ILE A 15 -10.19 -0.04 -1.14
CA ILE A 15 -10.23 0.06 0.32
C ILE A 15 -11.17 -1.01 0.88
N PHE A 16 -10.63 -1.87 1.73
CA PHE A 16 -11.34 -2.98 2.35
C PHE A 16 -11.46 -2.73 3.84
N VAL A 17 -12.61 -3.04 4.42
CA VAL A 17 -12.86 -2.84 5.84
C VAL A 17 -13.43 -4.12 6.44
N ARG A 18 -12.95 -4.51 7.62
CA ARG A 18 -13.56 -5.54 8.45
C ARG A 18 -13.81 -5.01 9.85
N THR A 19 -14.98 -5.34 10.40
CA THR A 19 -15.38 -5.03 11.77
C THR A 19 -15.40 -6.32 12.60
N TYR A 20 -15.26 -6.19 13.91
CA TYR A 20 -15.34 -7.33 14.83
C TYR A 20 -16.77 -7.43 15.38
N GLU A 21 -17.41 -8.60 15.28
CA GLU A 21 -18.80 -8.81 15.71
C GLU A 21 -19.02 -8.42 17.18
N GLU A 22 -18.06 -8.77 18.04
CA GLU A 22 -18.13 -8.52 19.49
C GLU A 22 -17.50 -7.18 19.91
N ARG A 23 -16.79 -6.50 19.01
CA ARG A 23 -16.04 -5.26 19.27
C ARG A 23 -16.30 -4.25 18.17
N ILE A 24 -17.51 -3.69 18.19
CA ILE A 24 -17.94 -2.64 17.25
C ILE A 24 -17.15 -1.33 17.39
N ASP A 25 -16.39 -1.19 18.48
CA ASP A 25 -15.44 -0.12 18.74
C ASP A 25 -14.06 -0.37 18.11
N LEU A 26 -13.89 -1.47 17.36
CA LEU A 26 -12.70 -1.79 16.60
C LEU A 26 -13.01 -2.01 15.12
N LEU A 27 -12.12 -1.52 14.28
CA LEU A 27 -12.18 -1.68 12.83
C LEU A 27 -10.77 -1.92 12.29
N ARG A 28 -10.64 -2.80 11.30
CA ARG A 28 -9.41 -2.94 10.52
C ARG A 28 -9.69 -2.58 9.07
N ALA A 29 -8.89 -1.68 8.52
CA ALA A 29 -8.89 -1.32 7.11
C ALA A 29 -7.64 -1.87 6.40
N ALA A 30 -7.79 -2.24 5.14
CA ALA A 30 -6.70 -2.49 4.21
C ALA A 30 -6.85 -1.52 3.04
N ILE A 31 -5.80 -0.77 2.73
CA ILE A 31 -5.75 0.19 1.62
C ILE A 31 -4.76 -0.34 0.61
N VAL A 32 -5.20 -0.51 -0.63
CA VAL A 32 -4.31 -0.78 -1.75
C VAL A 32 -3.59 0.51 -2.14
N GLY A 33 -2.27 0.42 -2.24
CA GLY A 33 -1.42 1.52 -2.68
C GLY A 33 -1.82 1.99 -4.08
N PRO A 34 -2.02 3.30 -4.31
CA PRO A 34 -2.53 3.79 -5.58
C PRO A 34 -1.56 3.56 -6.74
N ALA A 35 -2.10 3.30 -7.93
CA ALA A 35 -1.33 3.38 -9.17
C ALA A 35 -0.77 4.80 -9.37
N GLY A 36 0.37 4.92 -10.05
CA GLY A 36 1.03 6.23 -10.20
C GLY A 36 1.96 6.60 -9.05
N THR A 37 2.10 5.75 -8.03
CA THR A 37 2.83 6.05 -6.78
C THR A 37 3.88 4.98 -6.50
N PRO A 38 4.94 5.25 -5.70
CA PRO A 38 5.87 4.20 -5.25
C PRO A 38 5.22 3.16 -4.33
N TYR A 39 3.92 3.28 -4.03
CA TYR A 39 3.18 2.38 -3.16
C TYR A 39 2.31 1.39 -3.94
N HIS A 40 2.23 1.53 -5.27
CA HIS A 40 1.31 0.75 -6.11
C HIS A 40 1.35 -0.76 -5.80
N ASP A 41 0.18 -1.39 -5.82
CA ASP A 41 -0.06 -2.81 -5.48
C ASP A 41 0.28 -3.21 -4.03
N GLY A 42 0.88 -2.34 -3.23
CA GLY A 42 1.10 -2.56 -1.81
C GLY A 42 -0.21 -2.66 -1.04
N LEU A 43 -0.23 -3.46 0.03
CA LEU A 43 -1.41 -3.64 0.87
C LEU A 43 -1.11 -3.13 2.29
N PHE A 44 -1.69 -1.97 2.63
CA PHE A 44 -1.41 -1.21 3.84
C PHE A 44 -2.54 -1.41 4.86
N PHE A 45 -2.22 -1.90 6.05
CA PHE A 45 -3.22 -2.20 7.07
C PHE A 45 -3.25 -1.16 8.19
N PHE A 46 -4.46 -0.80 8.60
CA PHE A 46 -4.72 0.17 9.66
C PHE A 46 -5.75 -0.39 10.64
N ASP A 47 -5.44 -0.34 11.92
CA ASP A 47 -6.41 -0.57 13.00
C ASP A 47 -6.95 0.76 13.49
N LEU A 48 -8.28 0.84 13.61
CA LEU A 48 -9.00 1.98 14.14
C LEU A 48 -9.72 1.57 15.42
N ALA A 49 -9.51 2.34 16.47
CA ALA A 49 -10.18 2.15 17.76
C ALA A 49 -11.00 3.40 18.10
N PHE A 50 -12.30 3.20 18.31
CA PHE A 50 -13.24 4.24 18.70
C PHE A 50 -13.28 4.32 20.22
N SER A 51 -12.97 5.50 20.77
CA SER A 51 -13.11 5.77 22.19
C SER A 51 -14.59 5.88 22.59
N SER A 52 -14.86 5.87 23.91
CA SER A 52 -16.22 5.98 24.44
C SER A 52 -16.89 7.34 24.16
N ASP A 53 -16.10 8.36 23.85
CA ASP A 53 -16.57 9.71 23.51
C ASP A 53 -16.66 9.95 21.99
N TYR A 54 -16.39 8.95 21.13
CA TYR A 54 -16.61 9.07 19.69
C TYR A 54 -18.09 9.44 19.39
N PRO A 55 -18.38 10.44 18.53
CA PRO A 55 -17.46 11.12 17.61
C PRO A 55 -16.88 12.45 18.10
N ILE A 56 -16.91 12.76 19.40
CA ILE A 56 -16.33 14.01 19.94
C ILE A 56 -14.82 14.07 19.66
N THR A 57 -14.12 12.95 19.82
CA THR A 57 -12.73 12.77 19.39
C THR A 57 -12.64 11.85 18.18
N PRO A 58 -11.61 12.00 17.32
CA PRO A 58 -11.38 11.07 16.22
C PRO A 58 -11.01 9.67 16.74
N PRO A 59 -11.18 8.61 15.93
CA PRO A 59 -10.67 7.30 16.29
C PRO A 59 -9.14 7.32 16.35
N MET A 60 -8.56 6.51 17.24
CA MET A 60 -7.13 6.23 17.21
C MET A 60 -6.83 5.37 15.99
N VAL A 61 -5.76 5.71 15.24
CA VAL A 61 -5.34 4.97 14.04
C VAL A 61 -3.94 4.40 14.26
N TYR A 62 -3.78 3.11 14.00
CA TYR A 62 -2.51 2.40 14.10
C TYR A 62 -2.16 1.74 12.77
N TYR A 63 -0.99 2.06 12.22
CA TYR A 63 -0.48 1.48 10.98
C TYR A 63 0.35 0.22 11.26
N HIS A 64 0.08 -0.86 10.53
CA HIS A 64 0.90 -2.07 10.57
C HIS A 64 2.18 -1.86 9.76
N SER A 65 3.17 -1.22 10.38
CA SER A 65 4.42 -0.80 9.74
C SER A 65 5.36 -1.94 9.37
N TYR A 66 5.22 -3.09 10.05
CA TYR A 66 6.20 -4.16 10.05
C TYR A 66 7.62 -3.68 10.39
N GLY A 67 7.79 -2.59 11.14
CA GLY A 67 9.10 -1.98 11.44
C GLY A 67 9.77 -1.33 10.23
N LEU A 68 8.98 -0.76 9.30
CA LEU A 68 9.44 -0.02 8.13
C LEU A 68 8.87 1.39 8.15
N ARG A 69 9.70 2.40 7.92
CA ARG A 69 9.26 3.79 7.70
C ARG A 69 9.13 4.05 6.21
N LEU A 70 7.91 3.94 5.69
CA LEU A 70 7.60 4.01 4.25
C LEU A 70 7.25 5.42 3.74
N ASN A 71 6.87 6.29 4.66
CA ASN A 71 6.38 7.63 4.36
C ASN A 71 6.70 8.53 5.56
N PRO A 72 6.93 9.85 5.37
CA PRO A 72 7.11 10.77 6.50
C PRO A 72 5.97 10.72 7.51
N ASN A 73 4.74 10.45 7.06
CA ASN A 73 3.55 10.36 7.91
C ASN A 73 3.23 8.94 8.41
N LEU A 74 3.98 7.90 8.00
CA LEU A 74 3.78 6.51 8.43
C LEU A 74 5.04 6.00 9.12
N TYR A 75 5.00 5.97 10.44
CA TYR A 75 6.16 5.68 11.28
C TYR A 75 6.38 4.17 11.40
N ASP A 76 7.62 3.79 11.72
CA ASP A 76 8.02 2.39 11.89
C ASP A 76 7.46 1.75 13.17
N ASP A 77 6.97 2.54 14.12
CA ASP A 77 6.23 2.09 15.30
C ASP A 77 4.70 1.98 15.07
N GLY A 78 4.22 2.41 13.90
CA GLY A 78 2.82 2.40 13.52
C GLY A 78 2.06 3.70 13.80
N TYR A 79 2.74 4.76 14.26
CA TYR A 79 2.13 6.09 14.38
C TYR A 79 1.80 6.67 12.99
N VAL A 80 0.63 7.33 12.90
CA VAL A 80 0.11 7.93 11.66
C VAL A 80 -0.08 9.43 11.87
N CYS A 81 0.56 10.25 11.04
CA CYS A 81 0.39 11.70 11.04
C CYS A 81 -0.70 12.10 10.03
N LEU A 82 -1.81 12.65 10.51
CA LEU A 82 -2.86 13.22 9.68
C LEU A 82 -3.65 14.24 10.51
N SER A 83 -3.83 15.45 9.99
CA SER A 83 -4.52 16.54 10.69
C SER A 83 -5.97 16.17 11.06
N LEU A 84 -6.64 15.41 10.19
CA LEU A 84 -8.00 14.91 10.39
C LEU A 84 -8.15 13.99 11.62
N ILE A 85 -7.07 13.38 12.10
CA ILE A 85 -7.06 12.58 13.34
C ILE A 85 -6.27 13.27 14.46
N ASN A 86 -6.01 14.57 14.32
CA ASN A 86 -5.31 15.42 15.29
C ASN A 86 -3.88 14.98 15.63
N THR A 87 -3.20 14.23 14.76
CA THR A 87 -1.81 13.78 14.95
C THR A 87 -0.80 14.59 14.13
N TRP A 88 -1.27 15.56 13.37
CA TRP A 88 -0.46 16.50 12.60
C TRP A 88 -1.10 17.89 12.62
N ASP A 89 -0.29 18.92 12.39
CA ASP A 89 -0.78 20.29 12.26
C ASP A 89 -1.57 20.47 10.97
N GLY A 90 -2.58 21.33 11.01
CA GLY A 90 -3.46 21.62 9.87
C GLY A 90 -4.40 22.75 10.21
N LYS A 91 -5.04 23.31 9.18
CA LYS A 91 -6.06 24.37 9.33
C LYS A 91 -7.28 23.82 10.07
N GLU A 92 -8.08 24.71 10.65
CA GLU A 92 -9.24 24.31 11.46
C GLU A 92 -10.21 23.40 10.68
N GLU A 93 -10.41 23.68 9.38
CA GLU A 93 -11.25 22.90 8.48
C GLU A 93 -10.69 21.51 8.11
N GLU A 94 -9.40 21.27 8.32
CA GLU A 94 -8.72 19.99 8.05
C GLU A 94 -8.73 19.06 9.26
N ARG A 95 -9.09 19.58 10.45
CA ARG A 95 -9.11 18.84 11.71
C ARG A 95 -10.42 18.09 11.90
N TRP A 96 -10.40 17.13 12.82
CA TRP A 96 -11.60 16.35 13.17
C TRP A 96 -12.76 17.26 13.59
N ASN A 97 -13.88 17.14 12.89
CA ASN A 97 -15.13 17.79 13.24
C ASN A 97 -16.21 16.74 13.55
N PRO A 98 -16.66 16.61 14.81
CA PRO A 98 -17.63 15.60 15.25
C PRO A 98 -18.96 15.56 14.47
N ALA A 99 -19.35 16.68 13.84
CA ALA A 99 -20.60 16.77 13.11
C ALA A 99 -20.52 16.18 11.69
N ILE A 100 -19.35 16.30 11.05
CA ILE A 100 -19.20 16.05 9.60
C ILE A 100 -18.09 15.07 9.24
N SER A 101 -17.09 14.87 10.10
CA SER A 101 -15.98 13.97 9.84
C SER A 101 -16.41 12.50 9.92
N THR A 102 -15.76 11.65 9.14
CA THR A 102 -16.08 10.22 8.98
C THR A 102 -14.81 9.39 8.87
N VAL A 103 -14.91 8.10 9.18
CA VAL A 103 -13.85 7.11 8.95
C VAL A 103 -13.52 7.03 7.47
N LEU A 104 -14.53 7.13 6.60
CA LEU A 104 -14.29 7.13 5.16
C LEU A 104 -13.34 8.26 4.74
N GLN A 105 -13.50 9.47 5.30
CA GLN A 105 -12.59 10.58 5.03
C GLN A 105 -11.18 10.29 5.52
N ILE A 106 -11.01 9.65 6.68
CA ILE A 106 -9.68 9.23 7.17
C ILE A 106 -9.02 8.28 6.15
N LEU A 107 -9.73 7.23 5.72
CA LEU A 107 -9.18 6.23 4.80
C LEU A 107 -8.84 6.82 3.43
N ILE A 108 -9.71 7.70 2.90
CA ILE A 108 -9.46 8.40 1.64
C ILE A 108 -8.29 9.39 1.79
N SER A 109 -8.20 10.13 2.90
CA SER A 109 -7.09 11.06 3.15
C SER A 109 -5.75 10.33 3.25
N ILE A 110 -5.69 9.15 3.90
CA ILE A 110 -4.48 8.32 3.91
C ILE A 110 -4.12 7.92 2.47
N GLN A 111 -5.08 7.40 1.70
CA GLN A 111 -4.79 6.96 0.34
C GLN A 111 -4.36 8.11 -0.58
N ALA A 112 -4.99 9.28 -0.48
CA ALA A 112 -4.76 10.40 -1.40
C ALA A 112 -3.60 11.31 -0.99
N LEU A 113 -3.44 11.60 0.30
CA LEU A 113 -2.46 12.56 0.81
C LEU A 113 -1.19 11.88 1.27
N VAL A 114 -1.28 10.68 1.86
CA VAL A 114 -0.11 9.98 2.39
C VAL A 114 0.52 9.09 1.33
N LEU A 115 -0.27 8.22 0.70
CA LEU A 115 0.20 7.28 -0.32
C LEU A 115 0.25 7.91 -1.73
N ASN A 116 0.84 9.10 -1.87
CA ASN A 116 0.84 9.88 -3.12
C ASN A 116 2.07 9.63 -4.02
N GLU A 117 2.13 10.31 -5.17
CA GLU A 117 3.19 10.15 -6.19
C GLU A 117 4.59 10.57 -5.70
N LYS A 118 4.68 11.61 -4.87
CA LYS A 118 5.93 12.24 -4.42
C LYS A 118 5.95 12.38 -2.90
N PRO A 119 5.97 11.26 -2.16
CA PRO A 119 5.89 11.26 -0.69
C PRO A 119 7.06 11.93 0.02
N TYR A 120 8.16 12.21 -0.68
CA TYR A 120 9.25 13.05 -0.16
C TYR A 120 8.73 14.40 0.35
N PHE A 121 7.79 15.02 -0.35
CA PHE A 121 7.22 16.33 0.00
C PHE A 121 6.18 16.27 1.11
N ASN A 122 5.90 15.09 1.66
CA ASN A 122 5.07 14.99 2.87
C ASN A 122 5.83 15.48 4.12
N GLU A 123 7.16 15.58 4.05
CA GLU A 123 7.96 16.22 5.07
C GLU A 123 7.88 17.76 4.88
N PRO A 124 7.64 18.53 5.95
CA PRO A 124 7.55 19.98 5.87
C PRO A 124 8.82 20.62 5.31
N GLU A 125 8.64 21.74 4.60
CA GLU A 125 9.70 22.66 4.15
C GLU A 125 10.68 22.10 3.08
N LEU A 126 10.33 21.02 2.37
CA LEU A 126 11.21 20.41 1.35
C LEU A 126 10.96 20.87 -0.10
N GLU A 127 9.90 21.64 -0.38
CA GLU A 127 9.49 22.02 -1.74
C GLU A 127 10.44 23.03 -2.42
N GLU A 128 11.21 23.81 -1.65
CA GLU A 128 11.97 24.95 -2.18
C GLU A 128 13.41 24.61 -2.61
N ALA A 129 13.86 23.35 -2.45
CA ALA A 129 15.22 22.97 -2.81
C ALA A 129 15.39 22.77 -4.33
N ALA A 130 16.46 23.32 -4.91
CA ALA A 130 16.75 23.20 -6.35
C ALA A 130 16.89 21.73 -6.83
N GLU A 131 17.23 20.83 -5.91
CA GLU A 131 17.47 19.40 -6.17
C GLU A 131 16.31 18.52 -5.66
N ALA A 132 15.20 19.12 -5.24
CA ALA A 132 14.08 18.41 -4.60
C ALA A 132 13.52 17.26 -5.45
N GLU A 133 13.45 17.43 -6.78
CA GLU A 133 13.01 16.35 -7.68
C GLU A 133 13.97 15.15 -7.70
N ILE A 134 15.28 15.39 -7.57
CA ILE A 134 16.29 14.31 -7.49
C ILE A 134 16.11 13.54 -6.18
N TYR A 135 15.88 14.25 -5.08
CA TYR A 135 15.61 13.62 -3.78
C TYR A 135 14.27 12.89 -3.78
N SER A 136 13.22 13.45 -4.39
CA SER A 136 11.93 12.78 -4.54
C SER A 136 12.05 11.50 -5.37
N ASP A 137 12.79 11.53 -6.48
CA ASP A 137 13.05 10.32 -7.29
C ASP A 137 13.83 9.25 -6.51
N ALA A 138 14.80 9.67 -5.69
CA ALA A 138 15.56 8.77 -4.82
C ALA A 138 14.69 8.18 -3.71
N TYR A 139 13.83 9.01 -3.10
CA TYR A 139 12.87 8.59 -2.10
C TYR A 139 11.87 7.59 -2.67
N ASN A 140 11.34 7.83 -3.88
CA ASN A 140 10.41 6.90 -4.53
C ASN A 140 11.03 5.50 -4.72
N LYS A 141 12.29 5.45 -5.12
CA LYS A 141 13.06 4.21 -5.26
C LYS A 141 13.18 3.45 -3.92
N GLU A 142 13.49 4.16 -2.84
CA GLU A 142 13.58 3.57 -1.51
C GLU A 142 12.21 3.13 -0.98
N ALA A 143 11.20 3.99 -1.10
CA ALA A 143 9.83 3.71 -0.71
C ALA A 143 9.28 2.46 -1.40
N TYR A 144 9.54 2.28 -2.70
CA TYR A 144 9.10 1.09 -3.41
C TYR A 144 9.84 -0.18 -2.97
N LEU A 145 11.17 -0.10 -2.71
CA LEU A 145 11.92 -1.23 -2.13
C LEU A 145 11.35 -1.65 -0.77
N PHE A 146 11.01 -0.68 0.08
CA PHE A 146 10.36 -0.95 1.36
C PHE A 146 8.92 -1.45 1.18
N CYS A 147 8.20 -0.99 0.15
CA CYS A 147 6.85 -1.46 -0.15
C CYS A 147 6.88 -2.94 -0.51
N CYS A 148 7.80 -3.35 -1.38
CA CYS A 148 8.08 -4.76 -1.69
C CYS A 148 8.42 -5.57 -0.43
N LYS A 149 9.26 -5.00 0.46
CA LYS A 149 9.60 -5.65 1.73
C LYS A 149 8.41 -5.79 2.67
N MET A 150 7.52 -4.81 2.71
CA MET A 150 6.26 -4.86 3.45
C MET A 150 5.35 -5.96 2.88
N MET A 151 5.20 -6.05 1.55
CA MET A 151 4.41 -7.13 0.91
C MET A 151 4.92 -8.52 1.31
N MET A 152 6.24 -8.74 1.30
CA MET A 152 6.81 -10.02 1.74
C MET A 152 6.52 -10.30 3.22
N ARG A 153 6.62 -9.29 4.09
CA ARG A 153 6.34 -9.43 5.52
C ARG A 153 4.86 -9.65 5.81
N SER A 154 3.96 -9.05 5.03
CA SER A 154 2.52 -9.26 5.18
C SER A 154 2.07 -10.63 4.68
N ILE A 155 2.74 -11.22 3.68
CA ILE A 155 2.55 -12.63 3.31
C ILE A 155 3.01 -13.57 4.42
N GLN A 156 4.17 -13.28 5.03
CA GLN A 156 4.75 -14.14 6.08
C GLN A 156 3.99 -14.03 7.41
N ASN A 157 3.54 -12.83 7.76
CA ASN A 157 2.82 -12.53 8.98
C ASN A 157 1.60 -11.63 8.67
N PRO A 158 0.57 -12.19 8.02
CA PRO A 158 -0.64 -11.46 7.69
C PRO A 158 -1.35 -10.97 8.96
N PRO A 159 -2.02 -9.80 8.92
CA PRO A 159 -2.84 -9.37 10.03
C PRO A 159 -3.93 -10.41 10.30
N LYS A 160 -4.19 -10.69 11.58
CA LYS A 160 -5.19 -11.69 11.99
C LYS A 160 -6.52 -11.51 11.26
N ASN A 161 -7.10 -12.61 10.80
CA ASN A 161 -8.31 -12.72 10.00
C ASN A 161 -8.17 -12.20 8.56
N PHE A 162 -7.03 -11.67 8.12
CA PHE A 162 -6.80 -11.27 6.72
C PHE A 162 -5.88 -12.25 5.97
N GLU A 163 -5.60 -13.43 6.54
CA GLU A 163 -4.67 -14.43 5.99
C GLU A 163 -5.05 -14.82 4.55
N GLU A 164 -6.29 -15.25 4.34
CA GLU A 164 -6.79 -15.64 3.01
C GLU A 164 -6.84 -14.45 2.05
N PHE A 165 -7.28 -13.29 2.53
CA PHE A 165 -7.35 -12.07 1.71
C PHE A 165 -5.97 -11.63 1.22
N VAL A 166 -4.98 -11.57 2.10
CA VAL A 166 -3.58 -11.26 1.73
C VAL A 166 -3.06 -12.27 0.73
N SER A 167 -3.32 -13.55 0.98
CA SER A 167 -2.83 -14.63 0.14
C SER A 167 -3.43 -14.57 -1.27
N ASP A 168 -4.75 -14.40 -1.40
CA ASP A 168 -5.42 -14.30 -2.69
C ASP A 168 -5.06 -13.01 -3.43
N TYR A 169 -4.93 -11.89 -2.73
CA TYR A 169 -4.53 -10.62 -3.31
C TYR A 169 -3.15 -10.73 -3.98
N PHE A 170 -2.13 -11.21 -3.25
CA PHE A 170 -0.79 -11.33 -3.82
C PHE A 170 -0.64 -12.46 -4.82
N ARG A 171 -1.49 -13.49 -4.78
CA ARG A 171 -1.58 -14.46 -5.87
C ARG A 171 -2.01 -13.79 -7.18
N GLN A 172 -3.02 -12.92 -7.13
CA GLN A 172 -3.56 -12.26 -8.31
C GLN A 172 -2.66 -11.14 -8.83
N ARG A 173 -1.98 -10.41 -7.93
CA ARG A 173 -1.14 -9.25 -8.30
C ARG A 173 0.34 -9.58 -8.48
N GLY A 174 0.78 -10.77 -8.08
CA GLY A 174 2.20 -11.15 -8.00
C GLY A 174 2.96 -10.99 -9.32
N GLU A 175 2.38 -11.44 -10.44
CA GLU A 175 3.00 -11.31 -11.77
C GLU A 175 3.22 -9.84 -12.15
N GLY A 176 2.21 -8.99 -11.97
CA GLY A 176 2.30 -7.56 -12.25
C GLY A 176 3.33 -6.84 -11.36
N ILE A 177 3.43 -7.23 -10.08
CA ILE A 177 4.44 -6.69 -9.15
C ILE A 177 5.86 -7.07 -9.62
N LEU A 178 6.08 -8.34 -9.99
CA LEU A 178 7.38 -8.80 -10.49
C LEU A 178 7.78 -8.09 -11.80
N ALA A 179 6.82 -7.90 -12.72
CA ALA A 179 7.05 -7.14 -13.95
C ALA A 179 7.42 -5.67 -13.68
N ALA A 180 6.80 -5.04 -12.67
CA ALA A 180 7.17 -3.69 -12.25
C ALA A 180 8.62 -3.64 -11.71
N CYS A 181 9.03 -4.60 -10.87
CA CYS A 181 10.40 -4.70 -10.38
C CYS A 181 11.42 -4.76 -11.53
N GLU A 182 11.18 -5.61 -12.54
CA GLU A 182 12.04 -5.72 -13.72
C GLU A 182 12.09 -4.41 -14.52
N ALA A 183 10.93 -3.80 -14.77
CA ALA A 183 10.84 -2.57 -15.53
C ALA A 183 11.59 -1.41 -14.84
N TYR A 184 11.58 -1.36 -13.51
CA TYR A 184 12.34 -0.39 -12.73
C TYR A 184 13.84 -0.71 -12.68
N SER A 185 14.24 -1.98 -12.52
CA SER A 185 15.66 -2.35 -12.51
C SER A 185 16.34 -2.14 -13.86
N ASP A 186 15.59 -2.27 -14.95
CA ASP A 186 16.08 -2.05 -16.31
C ASP A 186 15.99 -0.59 -16.77
N GLY A 187 15.40 0.29 -15.96
CA GLY A 187 15.22 1.70 -16.33
C GLY A 187 14.23 1.90 -17.48
N ARG A 188 13.30 0.97 -17.69
CA ARG A 188 12.28 1.09 -18.74
C ARG A 188 11.27 2.19 -18.40
N VAL A 189 10.93 2.30 -17.11
CA VAL A 189 10.02 3.33 -16.56
C VAL A 189 10.54 3.82 -15.21
N ARG A 190 10.08 5.00 -14.78
CA ARG A 190 10.36 5.51 -13.42
C ARG A 190 9.48 4.78 -12.40
N VAL A 191 9.98 4.65 -11.17
CA VAL A 191 9.21 4.08 -10.05
C VAL A 191 7.90 4.84 -9.87
N GLY A 192 6.80 4.11 -9.73
CA GLY A 192 5.43 4.63 -9.67
C GLY A 192 4.78 4.84 -11.04
N ARG A 193 5.52 4.77 -12.15
CA ARG A 193 4.99 4.95 -13.52
C ARG A 193 4.84 3.64 -14.29
N PHE A 194 4.81 2.50 -13.60
CA PHE A 194 4.56 1.22 -14.25
C PHE A 194 3.08 1.07 -14.55
N ASN A 195 2.75 0.64 -15.77
CA ASN A 195 1.41 0.29 -16.18
C ASN A 195 1.46 -1.08 -16.86
N GLU A 196 0.77 -2.07 -16.27
CA GLU A 196 0.77 -3.46 -16.71
C GLU A 196 0.24 -3.61 -18.15
N THR A 197 -0.83 -2.87 -18.52
CA THR A 197 -1.42 -2.98 -19.86
C THR A 197 -0.48 -2.47 -20.93
N GLU A 198 0.14 -1.31 -20.70
CA GLU A 198 1.12 -0.71 -21.62
C GLU A 198 2.39 -1.58 -21.72
N TYR A 199 2.80 -2.19 -20.60
CA TYR A 199 3.97 -3.06 -20.57
C TYR A 199 3.77 -4.31 -21.42
N CYS A 200 2.66 -5.02 -21.26
CA CYS A 200 2.34 -6.21 -22.06
C CYS A 200 2.19 -5.87 -23.56
N GLU A 201 1.54 -4.76 -23.90
CA GLU A 201 1.44 -4.29 -25.29
C GLU A 201 2.81 -3.99 -25.91
N SER A 202 3.73 -3.41 -25.12
CA SER A 202 5.08 -3.10 -25.57
C SER A 202 5.95 -4.35 -25.83
N GLU A 203 5.68 -5.44 -25.11
CA GLU A 203 6.40 -6.72 -25.24
C GLU A 203 5.84 -7.62 -26.36
N SER A 204 4.65 -7.30 -26.88
CA SER A 204 4.06 -8.00 -28.03
C SER A 204 4.96 -7.89 -29.27
N ASP A 205 5.04 -8.97 -30.05
CA ASP A 205 5.89 -9.06 -31.25
C ASP A 205 5.62 -7.95 -32.27
N TYR A 206 4.40 -7.39 -32.27
CA TYR A 206 4.00 -6.29 -33.13
C TYR A 206 4.71 -4.97 -32.80
N CYS A 207 5.03 -4.73 -31.53
CA CYS A 207 5.63 -3.48 -31.06
C CYS A 207 7.16 -3.51 -31.00
N ARG A 208 7.78 -4.70 -31.02
CA ARG A 208 9.25 -4.88 -30.95
C ARG A 208 10.05 -4.17 -32.06
N GLY A 209 9.39 -3.77 -33.15
CA GLY A 209 9.99 -3.03 -34.27
C GLY A 209 9.94 -1.50 -34.17
N ARG A 210 9.29 -0.91 -33.15
CA ARG A 210 9.29 0.55 -32.95
C ARG A 210 10.52 0.98 -32.16
N THR A 211 11.07 2.16 -32.48
CA THR A 211 12.19 2.77 -31.75
C THR A 211 11.87 2.88 -30.27
N ARG A 212 12.37 1.93 -29.45
CA ARG A 212 12.33 2.00 -27.99
C ARG A 212 13.10 3.26 -27.57
N SER A 213 12.49 4.09 -26.72
CA SER A 213 13.22 5.16 -26.05
C SER A 213 14.41 4.56 -25.31
N SER A 214 15.56 5.25 -25.33
CA SER A 214 16.72 4.82 -24.55
C SER A 214 16.31 4.62 -23.08
N PRO A 215 16.77 3.54 -22.41
CA PRO A 215 16.47 3.32 -21.01
C PRO A 215 16.90 4.50 -20.15
N LEU A 216 16.11 4.79 -19.12
CA LEU A 216 16.46 5.75 -18.09
C LEU A 216 17.71 5.29 -17.34
N HIS A 217 18.51 6.25 -16.87
CA HIS A 217 19.65 5.92 -16.06
C HIS A 217 19.21 5.34 -14.71
N VAL A 218 19.72 4.15 -14.39
CA VAL A 218 19.53 3.46 -13.11
C VAL A 218 20.90 3.21 -12.50
N SER A 219 21.08 3.57 -11.23
CA SER A 219 22.34 3.32 -10.53
C SER A 219 22.56 1.82 -10.34
N ALA A 220 23.81 1.37 -10.42
CA ALA A 220 24.16 -0.04 -10.23
C ALA A 220 23.69 -0.57 -8.87
N ILE A 221 23.72 0.27 -7.83
CA ILE A 221 23.25 -0.06 -6.48
C ILE A 221 21.74 -0.33 -6.49
N PHE A 222 20.94 0.58 -7.06
CA PHE A 222 19.49 0.39 -7.10
C PHE A 222 19.11 -0.84 -7.93
N LYS A 223 19.76 -1.04 -9.08
CA LYS A 223 19.55 -2.23 -9.92
C LYS A 223 19.81 -3.52 -9.13
N ALA A 224 20.96 -3.62 -8.45
CA ALA A 224 21.29 -4.80 -7.65
C ALA A 224 20.31 -5.04 -6.48
N LEU A 225 19.87 -3.97 -5.81
CA LEU A 225 18.86 -4.05 -4.75
C LEU A 225 17.50 -4.51 -5.28
N MET A 226 17.08 -4.00 -6.44
CA MET A 226 15.81 -4.38 -7.06
C MET A 226 15.83 -5.81 -7.57
N GLU A 227 16.92 -6.26 -8.21
CA GLU A 227 17.09 -7.65 -8.64
C GLU A 227 17.08 -8.63 -7.46
N LYS A 228 17.66 -8.24 -6.32
CA LYS A 228 17.54 -9.02 -5.08
C LYS A 228 16.10 -9.05 -4.59
N THR A 229 15.45 -7.89 -4.56
CA THR A 229 14.05 -7.75 -4.11
C THR A 229 13.10 -8.57 -4.96
N TYR A 230 13.30 -8.58 -6.30
CA TYR A 230 12.57 -9.44 -7.23
C TYR A 230 12.65 -10.91 -6.82
N ARG A 231 13.86 -11.43 -6.60
CA ARG A 231 14.05 -12.85 -6.23
C ARG A 231 13.39 -13.19 -4.89
N ASP A 232 13.49 -12.28 -3.93
CA ASP A 232 12.88 -12.47 -2.61
C ASP A 232 11.33 -12.45 -2.71
N LEU A 233 10.76 -11.56 -3.55
CA LEU A 233 9.32 -11.50 -3.83
C LEU A 233 8.83 -12.74 -4.57
N ASP A 234 9.52 -13.16 -5.61
CA ASP A 234 9.17 -14.35 -6.41
C ASP A 234 9.10 -15.59 -5.52
N ALA A 235 10.10 -15.77 -4.65
CA ALA A 235 10.08 -16.83 -3.65
C ALA A 235 8.89 -16.71 -2.66
N ALA A 236 8.57 -15.49 -2.21
CA ALA A 236 7.43 -15.26 -1.31
C ALA A 236 6.08 -15.58 -1.99
N PHE A 237 5.89 -15.15 -3.25
CA PHE A 237 4.67 -15.39 -4.02
C PHE A 237 4.50 -16.87 -4.41
N ALA A 238 5.60 -17.56 -4.74
CA ALA A 238 5.59 -19.01 -4.99
C ALA A 238 5.17 -19.78 -3.74
N ASN A 239 5.72 -19.45 -2.57
CA ASN A 239 5.37 -20.07 -1.30
C ASN A 239 3.91 -19.80 -0.91
N ASN A 240 3.44 -18.56 -1.13
CA ASN A 240 2.05 -18.17 -0.90
C ASN A 240 1.08 -19.01 -1.75
N SER A 241 1.41 -19.22 -3.03
CA SER A 241 0.61 -20.04 -3.94
C SER A 241 0.59 -21.51 -3.51
N ALA A 242 1.72 -22.06 -3.06
CA ALA A 242 1.83 -23.44 -2.60
C ALA A 242 1.08 -23.71 -1.29
N ALA A 243 1.11 -22.77 -0.33
CA ALA A 243 0.47 -22.93 0.98
C ALA A 243 -1.05 -23.19 0.89
N LEU A 244 -1.72 -22.56 -0.08
CA LEU A 244 -3.17 -22.72 -0.30
C LEU A 244 -3.55 -24.00 -1.06
N ILE A 245 -2.63 -24.59 -1.85
CA ILE A 245 -2.85 -25.92 -2.45
C ILE A 245 -2.87 -26.98 -1.34
N CYS A 246 -2.08 -26.79 -0.28
CA CYS A 246 -2.09 -27.67 0.88
C CYS A 246 -3.36 -27.52 1.73
N THR A 247 -3.88 -26.30 1.92
CA THR A 247 -5.13 -26.09 2.69
C THR A 247 -6.39 -26.51 1.93
N SER A 248 -6.43 -26.32 0.60
CA SER A 248 -7.53 -26.82 -0.24
C SER A 248 -7.57 -28.35 -0.31
N ASN A 249 -6.42 -29.03 -0.18
CA ASN A 249 -6.35 -30.48 -0.02
C ASN A 249 -6.68 -30.96 1.41
N SER A 250 -6.48 -30.14 2.45
CA SER A 250 -6.87 -30.50 3.82
C SER A 250 -8.34 -30.22 4.15
N ASN A 251 -8.99 -29.29 3.44
CA ASN A 251 -10.41 -28.95 3.63
C ASN A 251 -11.39 -29.86 2.85
N ARG A 252 -10.88 -30.89 2.15
CA ARG A 252 -11.72 -31.89 1.47
C ARG A 252 -12.23 -33.01 2.38
N VAL A 253 -11.94 -32.96 3.68
CA VAL A 253 -12.46 -33.90 4.69
C VAL A 253 -12.91 -33.13 5.91
N ARG A 254 -14.15 -32.63 5.89
CA ARG A 254 -15.09 -32.48 7.01
C ARG A 254 -16.19 -31.50 6.63
N ASN A 255 -17.29 -32.06 6.15
CA ASN A 255 -18.65 -31.58 6.42
C ASN A 255 -19.57 -32.76 6.14
N GLU A 256 -19.65 -33.68 7.10
CA GLU A 256 -20.81 -34.53 7.31
C GLU A 256 -21.34 -34.22 8.72
N HIS A 257 -22.63 -33.83 8.72
CA HIS A 257 -23.56 -33.62 9.83
C HIS A 257 -23.54 -32.28 10.57
#